data_AF-A0A967BZI0-F1
#
_entry.id   AF-A0A967BZI0-F1
#
_cell.length_a   1.000
_cell.length_b   1.000
_cell.length_c   1.000
_cell.angle_alpha   90.00
_cell.angle_beta   90.00
_cell.angle_gamma   90.00
#
_symmetry.space_group_name_H-M   'P 1'
#
loop_
_entity.id
_entity.type
_entity.pdbx_description
1 polymer ?
#
loop_
_entity_poly.entity_id
_entity_poly.type
_entity_poly.pdbx_seq_one_letter_code
_entity_poly.pdbx_strand_id
1 'polypeptide(L)'
;MTDESNTDGPTDQPPEQVPSPEVSSRIAKLASGERFLALGAALLFVDYVLFDLIFGEYFFFTGTLLVAGFVLFALWVHQDRPAASWPLPYEWLLRVLGFTAGFLGVLELLADLRFGGLRHLGDVFGGLIVYLGAFLMFWGARQMKESGGS
;
A
#
# COMPACT_ATOMS: atom_id res chain seq x y z
N MET A 1 -35.50 -33.31 -44.21
CA MET A 1 -35.49 -32.04 -44.95
C MET A 1 -36.31 -31.08 -44.11
N THR A 2 -35.73 -30.59 -43.01
CA THR A 2 -35.01 -29.30 -42.83
C THR A 2 -35.95 -28.11 -42.93
N ASP A 3 -36.18 -27.44 -41.80
CA ASP A 3 -36.01 -25.98 -41.60
C ASP A 3 -36.22 -25.67 -40.10
N GLU A 4 -35.15 -25.33 -39.40
CA GLU A 4 -34.79 -23.96 -38.93
C GLU A 4 -35.35 -23.66 -37.53
N SER A 5 -34.61 -24.11 -36.51
CA SER A 5 -34.72 -23.63 -35.14
C SER A 5 -33.65 -22.56 -34.91
N ASN A 6 -34.07 -21.30 -34.93
CA ASN A 6 -33.33 -20.20 -34.33
C ASN A 6 -33.10 -20.47 -32.83
N THR A 7 -31.85 -20.42 -32.37
CA THR A 7 -31.56 -20.04 -31.00
C THR A 7 -30.21 -19.33 -30.94
N ASP A 8 -30.32 -18.03 -30.66
CA ASP A 8 -29.26 -17.10 -30.32
C ASP A 8 -28.40 -17.55 -29.13
N GLY A 9 -27.17 -17.06 -29.11
CA GLY A 9 -26.39 -16.94 -27.88
C GLY A 9 -24.88 -16.91 -28.13
N PRO A 10 -24.27 -15.74 -28.38
CA PRO A 10 -22.85 -15.57 -28.10
C PRO A 10 -22.65 -15.79 -26.60
N THR A 11 -21.86 -16.79 -26.24
CA THR A 11 -21.48 -17.08 -24.87
C THR A 11 -20.74 -15.87 -24.32
N ASP A 12 -21.38 -15.14 -23.39
CA ASP A 12 -20.77 -14.10 -22.57
C ASP A 12 -19.56 -14.69 -21.83
N GLN A 13 -18.37 -14.52 -22.40
CA GLN A 13 -17.14 -14.66 -21.63
C GLN A 13 -17.07 -13.48 -20.66
N PRO A 14 -16.95 -13.71 -19.34
CA PRO A 14 -16.60 -12.65 -18.41
C PRO A 14 -15.32 -12.00 -18.94
N PRO A 15 -15.23 -10.65 -18.98
CA PRO A 15 -14.00 -10.01 -19.40
C PRO A 15 -12.89 -10.50 -18.49
N GLU A 16 -12.00 -11.30 -19.05
CA GLU A 16 -10.74 -11.69 -18.44
C GLU A 16 -10.02 -10.37 -18.14
N GLN A 17 -10.02 -9.97 -16.86
CA GLN A 17 -9.32 -8.78 -16.39
C GLN A 17 -7.82 -9.05 -16.55
N VAL A 18 -7.31 -8.89 -17.76
CA VAL A 18 -5.88 -8.78 -18.00
C VAL A 18 -5.43 -7.57 -17.17
N PRO A 19 -4.50 -7.74 -16.20
CA PRO A 19 -4.01 -6.61 -15.41
C PRO A 19 -3.53 -5.54 -16.37
N SER A 20 -4.15 -4.35 -16.27
CA SER A 20 -3.98 -3.30 -17.26
C SER A 20 -2.48 -2.98 -17.42
N PRO A 21 -1.89 -3.12 -18.62
CA PRO A 21 -0.45 -3.01 -18.83
C PRO A 21 0.12 -1.66 -18.37
N GLU A 22 -0.73 -0.64 -18.30
CA GLU A 22 -0.42 0.69 -17.77
C GLU A 22 0.00 0.66 -16.30
N VAL A 23 -0.66 -0.12 -15.44
CA VAL A 23 -0.35 -0.19 -13.99
C VAL A 23 1.04 -0.81 -13.78
N SER A 24 1.32 -1.92 -14.45
CA SER A 24 2.62 -2.57 -14.42
C SER A 24 3.74 -1.64 -14.90
N SER A 25 3.48 -0.84 -15.95
CA SER A 25 4.44 0.12 -16.46
C SER A 25 4.72 1.28 -15.50
N ARG A 26 3.71 1.73 -14.73
CA ARG A 26 3.85 2.79 -13.72
C ARG A 26 4.68 2.31 -12.53
N ILE A 27 4.43 1.08 -12.06
CA ILE A 27 5.19 0.45 -10.97
C ILE A 27 6.65 0.20 -11.39
N ALA A 28 6.88 -0.21 -12.64
CA ALA A 28 8.22 -0.44 -13.17
C ALA A 28 9.07 0.85 -13.26
N LYS A 29 8.46 2.03 -13.34
CA LYS A 29 9.17 3.32 -13.37
C LYS A 29 9.64 3.80 -11.98
N LEU A 30 9.09 3.24 -10.91
CA LEU A 30 9.48 3.61 -9.55
C LEU A 30 10.87 3.08 -9.19
N ALA A 31 11.63 3.85 -8.43
CA ALA A 31 12.87 3.40 -7.82
C ALA A 31 12.60 2.29 -6.79
N SER A 32 13.59 1.45 -6.47
CA SER A 32 13.40 0.30 -5.56
C SER A 32 12.83 0.74 -4.19
N GLY A 33 13.34 1.85 -3.64
CA GLY A 33 12.85 2.40 -2.37
C GLY A 33 11.40 2.88 -2.42
N GLU A 34 10.99 3.50 -3.52
CA GLU A 34 9.60 3.94 -3.73
C GLU A 34 8.64 2.76 -3.85
N ARG A 35 9.07 1.65 -4.48
CA ARG A 35 8.25 0.43 -4.57
C ARG A 35 7.98 -0.17 -3.20
N PHE A 36 8.99 -0.22 -2.33
CA PHE A 36 8.80 -0.70 -0.96
C PHE A 36 7.90 0.22 -0.14
N LEU A 37 8.03 1.54 -0.31
CA LEU A 37 7.14 2.52 0.30
C LEU A 37 5.69 2.35 -0.17
N ALA A 38 5.48 2.25 -1.48
CA ALA A 38 4.17 2.07 -2.09
C ALA A 38 3.52 0.76 -1.61
N LEU A 39 4.28 -0.34 -1.62
CA LEU A 39 3.80 -1.65 -1.18
C LEU A 39 3.43 -1.64 0.30
N GLY A 40 4.29 -1.09 1.16
CA GLY A 40 4.03 -1.00 2.58
C GLY A 40 2.79 -0.15 2.88
N ALA A 41 2.64 1.00 2.21
CA ALA A 41 1.48 1.85 2.34
C ALA A 41 0.19 1.17 1.84
N ALA A 42 0.25 0.47 0.71
CA ALA A 42 -0.89 -0.29 0.18
C ALA A 42 -1.30 -1.41 1.13
N LEU A 43 -0.35 -2.14 1.72
CA LEU A 43 -0.64 -3.18 2.72
C LEU A 43 -1.39 -2.62 3.93
N LEU A 44 -1.01 -1.43 4.42
CA LEU A 44 -1.71 -0.78 5.53
C LEU A 44 -3.17 -0.43 5.19
N PHE A 45 -3.44 0.02 3.96
CA PHE A 45 -4.81 0.27 3.52
C PHE A 45 -5.61 -1.03 3.33
N VAL A 46 -4.98 -2.08 2.78
CA VAL A 46 -5.63 -3.38 2.64
C VAL A 46 -5.98 -3.94 4.01
N ASP A 47 -5.07 -3.85 4.97
CA ASP A 47 -5.31 -4.27 6.35
C ASP A 47 -6.49 -3.51 6.98
N TYR A 48 -6.48 -2.17 6.90
CA TYR A 48 -7.58 -1.34 7.40
C TYR A 48 -8.92 -1.70 6.77
N VAL A 49 -8.97 -1.94 5.46
CA VAL A 49 -10.22 -2.32 4.79
C VAL A 49 -10.69 -3.70 5.23
N LEU A 50 -9.79 -4.67 5.35
CA LEU A 50 -10.16 -6.05 5.68
C LEU A 50 -10.49 -6.22 7.16
N PHE A 51 -9.57 -5.86 8.04
CA PHE A 51 -9.67 -6.16 9.46
C PHE A 51 -10.54 -5.13 10.18
N ASP A 52 -10.25 -3.83 10.04
CA ASP A 52 -11.01 -2.79 10.73
C ASP A 52 -12.41 -2.60 10.09
N LEU A 53 -12.48 -2.32 8.78
CA LEU A 53 -13.75 -1.93 8.16
C LEU A 53 -14.70 -3.12 7.88
N ILE A 54 -14.19 -4.26 7.40
CA ILE A 54 -15.02 -5.41 7.02
C ILE A 54 -15.24 -6.36 8.21
N PHE A 55 -14.17 -6.77 8.90
CA PHE A 55 -14.28 -7.71 10.01
C PHE A 55 -14.62 -7.03 11.34
N GLY A 56 -14.36 -5.72 11.49
CA GLY A 56 -14.54 -5.03 12.77
C GLY A 56 -13.56 -5.54 13.84
N GLU A 57 -12.46 -6.13 13.42
CA GLU A 57 -11.44 -6.74 14.27
C GLU A 57 -10.14 -5.94 14.07
N TYR A 58 -9.41 -5.67 15.16
CA TYR A 58 -8.14 -4.92 15.12
C TYR A 58 -8.23 -3.45 14.66
N PHE A 59 -8.43 -2.54 15.62
CA PHE A 59 -8.33 -1.10 15.36
C PHE A 59 -6.87 -0.65 15.40
N PHE A 60 -6.36 -0.24 14.24
CA PHE A 60 -5.00 0.28 14.10
C PHE A 60 -4.94 1.81 14.20
N PHE A 61 -3.85 2.35 14.73
CA PHE A 61 -3.73 3.78 15.02
C PHE A 61 -3.73 4.64 13.75
N THR A 62 -4.64 5.63 13.72
CA THR A 62 -4.92 6.49 12.55
C THR A 62 -3.69 7.23 12.02
N GLY A 63 -2.70 7.49 12.88
CA GLY A 63 -1.48 8.21 12.50
C GLY A 63 -0.67 7.50 11.40
N THR A 64 -0.46 6.19 11.50
CA THR A 64 0.32 5.44 10.51
C THR A 64 -0.43 5.29 9.20
N LEU A 65 -1.76 5.13 9.25
CA LEU A 65 -2.61 5.13 8.05
C LEU A 65 -2.60 6.50 7.34
N LEU A 66 -2.60 7.61 8.08
CA LEU A 66 -2.44 8.94 7.51
C LEU A 66 -1.08 9.08 6.80
N VAL A 67 0.01 8.63 7.41
CA VAL A 67 1.35 8.65 6.80
C VAL A 67 1.38 7.80 5.53
N ALA A 68 0.78 6.61 5.54
CA ALA A 68 0.62 5.76 4.35
C ALA A 68 -0.14 6.50 3.23
N GLY A 69 -1.23 7.18 3.58
CA GLY A 69 -2.00 8.01 2.65
C GLY A 69 -1.16 9.12 2.01
N PHE A 70 -0.36 9.83 2.81
CA PHE A 70 0.55 10.86 2.31
C PHE A 70 1.63 10.30 1.39
N VAL A 71 2.16 9.10 1.67
CA VAL A 71 3.14 8.44 0.80
C VAL A 71 2.52 8.10 -0.55
N LEU A 72 1.34 7.48 -0.57
CA LEU A 72 0.64 7.15 -1.82
C LEU A 72 0.27 8.40 -2.60
N PHE A 73 -0.18 9.45 -1.92
CA PHE A 73 -0.48 10.74 -2.54
C PHE A 73 0.78 11.37 -3.15
N ALA A 74 1.91 11.38 -2.43
CA ALA A 74 3.17 11.91 -2.94
C ALA A 74 3.65 11.17 -4.18
N LEU A 75 3.61 9.83 -4.14
CA LEU A 75 3.94 8.98 -5.30
C LEU A 75 3.03 9.27 -6.49
N TRP A 76 1.72 9.36 -6.26
CA TRP A 76 0.73 9.65 -7.30
C TRP A 76 0.97 11.02 -7.96
N VAL A 77 1.15 12.07 -7.16
CA VAL A 77 1.43 13.42 -7.68
C VAL A 77 2.76 13.46 -8.43
N HIS A 78 3.80 12.79 -7.94
CA HIS A 78 5.09 12.75 -8.64
C HIS A 78 5.00 12.07 -10.01
N GLN A 79 4.20 11.02 -10.13
CA GLN A 79 3.97 10.32 -11.40
C GLN A 79 3.10 11.11 -12.38
N ASP A 80 1.97 11.66 -11.92
CA ASP A 80 0.98 12.30 -12.81
C ASP A 80 1.28 13.79 -13.05
N ARG A 81 2.06 14.44 -12.19
CA ARG A 81 2.44 15.85 -12.31
C ARG A 81 3.95 16.05 -12.07
N PRO A 82 4.82 15.63 -12.98
CA PRO A 82 6.27 15.76 -12.80
C PRO A 82 6.76 17.22 -12.71
N ALA A 83 5.97 18.18 -13.20
CA ALA A 83 6.25 19.61 -13.06
C ALA A 83 5.76 20.22 -11.72
N ALA A 84 5.13 19.43 -10.84
CA ALA A 84 4.69 19.92 -9.54
C ALA A 84 5.90 20.25 -8.66
N SER A 85 5.98 21.51 -8.22
CA SER A 85 6.98 21.93 -7.25
C SER A 85 6.56 21.47 -5.85
N TRP A 86 7.37 20.62 -5.24
CA TRP A 86 7.21 20.24 -3.83
C TRP A 86 7.88 21.26 -2.91
N PRO A 87 7.34 21.52 -1.72
CA PRO A 87 7.96 22.44 -0.75
C PRO A 87 9.29 21.90 -0.21
N LEU A 88 9.54 20.60 -0.37
CA LEU A 88 10.75 19.90 0.05
C LEU A 88 11.21 19.00 -1.10
N PRO A 89 12.50 18.64 -1.17
CA PRO A 89 12.95 17.61 -2.10
C PRO A 89 12.12 16.34 -1.94
N TYR A 90 11.53 15.86 -3.04
CA TYR A 90 10.58 14.75 -3.04
C TYR A 90 11.16 13.49 -2.37
N GLU A 91 12.42 13.17 -2.64
CA GLU A 91 13.08 12.04 -1.98
C GLU A 91 13.18 12.23 -0.47
N TRP A 92 13.47 13.45 -0.02
CA TRP A 92 13.56 13.77 1.40
C TRP A 92 12.19 13.63 2.08
N LEU A 93 11.13 14.11 1.41
CA LEU A 93 9.75 13.95 1.87
C LEU A 93 9.40 12.47 2.07
N LEU A 94 9.62 11.64 1.05
CA LEU A 94 9.32 10.20 1.14
C LEU A 94 10.14 9.50 2.22
N ARG A 95 11.41 9.89 2.40
CA ARG A 95 12.26 9.33 3.46
C ARG A 95 11.74 9.68 4.84
N VAL A 96 11.38 10.94 5.08
CA VAL A 96 10.80 11.37 6.35
C VAL A 96 9.51 10.61 6.64
N LEU A 97 8.63 10.47 5.64
CA LEU A 97 7.37 9.73 5.79
C LEU A 97 7.62 8.24 6.08
N GLY A 98 8.51 7.57 5.36
CA GLY A 98 8.81 6.17 5.59
C GLY A 98 9.46 5.89 6.95
N PHE A 99 10.38 6.75 7.40
CA PHE A 99 10.94 6.65 8.76
C PHE A 99 9.88 6.91 9.83
N THR A 100 8.98 7.87 9.60
CA THR A 100 7.86 8.15 10.51
C THR A 100 6.93 6.95 10.60
N ALA A 101 6.55 6.33 9.48
CA ALA A 101 5.72 5.12 9.46
C ALA A 101 6.39 3.97 10.23
N GLY A 102 7.70 3.74 10.01
CA GLY A 102 8.44 2.73 10.77
C GLY A 102 8.48 3.00 12.27
N PHE A 103 8.71 4.26 12.66
CA PHE A 103 8.74 4.65 14.06
C PHE A 103 7.37 4.47 14.73
N LEU A 104 6.30 4.92 14.08
CA LEU A 104 4.93 4.74 14.58
C LEU A 104 4.57 3.25 14.67
N GLY A 105 4.91 2.45 13.65
CA GLY A 105 4.72 0.99 13.66
C GLY A 105 5.38 0.30 14.85
N VAL A 106 6.58 0.74 15.25
CA VAL A 106 7.24 0.23 16.47
C VAL A 106 6.50 0.66 17.73
N LEU A 107 6.05 1.92 17.82
CA LEU A 107 5.29 2.40 18.98
C LEU A 107 3.96 1.65 19.13
N GLU A 108 3.28 1.37 18.02
CA GLU A 108 2.04 0.62 17.97
C GLU A 108 2.26 -0.84 18.40
N LEU A 109 3.32 -1.49 17.89
CA LEU A 109 3.72 -2.83 18.35
C LEU A 109 3.93 -2.87 19.86
N LEU A 110 4.66 -1.90 20.41
CA LEU A 110 4.88 -1.81 21.84
C LEU A 110 3.59 -1.56 22.63
N ALA A 111 2.67 -0.75 22.08
CA ALA A 111 1.36 -0.52 22.68
C ALA A 111 0.51 -1.79 22.70
N ASP A 112 0.45 -2.52 21.58
CA ASP A 112 -0.28 -3.78 21.46
C ASP A 112 0.26 -4.85 22.41
N LEU A 113 1.59 -4.97 22.53
CA LEU A 113 2.23 -5.87 23.50
C LEU A 113 1.93 -5.46 24.96
N ARG A 114 1.85 -4.15 25.23
CA ARG A 114 1.61 -3.62 26.58
C ARG A 114 0.15 -3.76 27.03
N PHE A 115 -0.80 -3.47 26.15
CA PHE A 115 -2.23 -3.48 26.47
C PHE A 115 -2.91 -4.81 26.10
N GLY A 116 -2.15 -5.72 25.47
CA GLY A 116 -2.63 -7.00 25.00
C GLY A 116 -3.66 -6.81 23.89
N GLY A 117 -3.33 -6.08 22.83
CA GLY A 117 -4.19 -5.88 21.66
C GLY A 117 -4.33 -7.14 20.79
N LEU A 118 -3.38 -8.07 20.90
CA LEU A 118 -3.29 -9.29 20.08
C LEU A 118 -3.93 -10.50 20.80
N ARG A 119 -5.24 -10.46 21.05
CA ARG A 119 -5.94 -11.52 21.82
C ARG A 119 -6.60 -12.56 20.94
N HIS A 120 -7.05 -12.17 19.76
CA HIS A 120 -7.69 -13.05 18.80
C HIS A 120 -6.76 -13.35 17.63
N LEU A 121 -7.00 -14.47 16.93
CA LEU A 121 -6.23 -14.83 15.74
C LEU A 121 -6.32 -13.73 14.66
N GLY A 122 -7.49 -13.12 14.49
CA GLY A 122 -7.69 -11.98 13.59
C GLY A 122 -6.76 -10.81 13.91
N ASP A 123 -6.70 -10.42 15.19
CA ASP A 123 -5.79 -9.36 15.66
C ASP A 123 -4.32 -9.66 15.40
N VAL A 124 -3.90 -10.93 15.57
CA VAL A 124 -2.52 -11.34 15.30
C VAL A 124 -2.18 -11.22 13.82
N PHE A 125 -3.07 -11.66 12.94
CA PHE A 125 -2.85 -11.56 11.49
C PHE A 125 -2.90 -10.11 11.00
N GLY A 126 -3.87 -9.33 11.44
CA GLY A 126 -3.97 -7.90 11.12
C GLY A 126 -2.72 -7.14 11.60
N GLY A 127 -2.34 -7.34 12.86
CA GLY A 127 -1.12 -6.77 13.41
C GLY A 127 0.13 -7.15 12.61
N LEU A 128 0.30 -8.42 12.23
CA LEU A 128 1.44 -8.84 11.41
C LEU A 128 1.51 -8.13 10.05
N ILE A 129 0.38 -7.95 9.37
CA ILE A 129 0.31 -7.24 8.08
C ILE A 129 0.68 -5.78 8.28
N VAL A 130 0.14 -5.15 9.32
CA VAL A 130 0.47 -3.77 9.71
C VAL A 130 1.96 -3.59 9.94
N TYR A 131 2.56 -4.43 10.80
CA TYR A 131 3.98 -4.31 11.14
C TYR A 131 4.88 -4.59 9.95
N LEU A 132 4.48 -5.51 9.07
CA LEU A 132 5.16 -5.73 7.80
C LEU A 132 5.05 -4.50 6.89
N GLY A 133 3.87 -3.88 6.79
CA GLY A 133 3.66 -2.66 6.02
C GLY A 133 4.54 -1.49 6.50
N ALA A 134 4.53 -1.23 7.81
CA ALA A 134 5.38 -0.21 8.43
C ALA A 134 6.88 -0.50 8.24
N PHE A 135 7.29 -1.77 8.37
CA PHE A 135 8.67 -2.20 8.12
C PHE A 135 9.09 -1.96 6.66
N LEU A 136 8.24 -2.29 5.69
CA LEU A 136 8.51 -2.07 4.26
C LEU A 136 8.64 -0.59 3.94
N MET A 137 7.80 0.27 4.53
CA MET A 137 7.91 1.72 4.38
C MET A 137 9.23 2.26 4.93
N PHE A 138 9.63 1.80 6.13
CA PHE A 138 10.92 2.14 6.72
C PHE A 138 12.09 1.69 5.84
N TRP A 139 12.04 0.45 5.36
CA TRP A 139 13.07 -0.13 4.51
C TRP A 139 13.19 0.59 3.17
N GLY A 140 12.05 0.95 2.56
CA GLY A 140 12.00 1.77 1.35
C GLY A 140 12.68 3.12 1.55
N ALA A 141 12.37 3.84 2.62
CA ALA A 141 13.03 5.10 2.98
C ALA A 141 14.55 4.94 3.21
N ARG A 142 14.99 3.80 3.74
CA ARG A 142 16.43 3.51 3.90
C ARG A 142 17.12 3.36 2.54
N GLN A 143 16.55 2.61 1.60
CA GLN A 143 17.17 2.37 0.29
C GLN A 143 17.31 3.65 -0.56
N MET A 144 16.43 4.63 -0.38
CA MET A 144 16.52 5.90 -1.12
C MET A 144 17.77 6.73 -0.77
N LYS A 145 18.48 6.42 0.33
CA LYS A 145 19.77 7.06 0.65
C LYS A 145 20.90 6.57 -0.25
N GLU A 146 20.84 5.30 -0.68
CA GLU A 146 21.91 4.62 -1.39
C GLU A 146 21.91 4.95 -2.90
N SER A 147 20.78 5.45 -3.42
CA SER A 147 20.63 5.88 -4.82
C SER A 147 21.12 7.31 -5.11
N GLY A 148 21.36 8.14 -4.08
CA GLY A 148 21.79 9.54 -4.22
C GLY A 148 23.31 9.76 -4.31
N GLY A 149 24.10 8.68 -4.47
CA GLY A 149 25.54 8.75 -4.69
C GLY A 149 25.86 8.86 -6.17
N SER A 150 25.84 10.07 -6.71
CA SER A 150 26.46 10.43 -8.00
C SER A 150 27.10 11.80 -7.88
#